data_AF-A0A6I4TFZ2-F1
#
_entry.id   AF-A0A6I4TFZ2-F1
#
_cell.length_a   1.000
_cell.length_b   1.000
_cell.length_c   1.000
_cell.angle_alpha   90.00
_cell.angle_beta   90.00
_cell.angle_gamma   90.00
#
_symmetry.space_group_name_H-M   'P 1'
#
loop_
_entity.id
_entity.type
_entity.pdbx_description
1 polymer ?
#
loop_
_entity_poly.entity_id
_entity_poly.type
_entity_poly.pdbx_seq_one_letter_code
_entity_poly.pdbx_strand_id
1 'polypeptide(L)' 'MTEACIHVADVHDRMPVILKRGDWTDWLDGVPDDAGLLCRPYPDMIAVERTAQRWSGA' A
#
# COMPACT_ATOMS: atom_id res chain seq x y z
N MET A 1 3.32 -6.89 1.67
CA MET A 1 2.40 -6.24 2.63
C MET A 1 3.22 -5.48 3.65
N THR A 2 2.69 -4.36 4.14
CA THR A 2 3.28 -3.48 5.17
C THR A 2 2.26 -3.22 6.27
N GLU A 3 2.67 -2.59 7.36
CA GLU A 3 1.73 -2.03 8.34
C GLU A 3 0.79 -1.03 7.66
N ALA A 4 -0.45 -0.93 8.13
CA ALA A 4 -1.38 0.08 7.63
C ALA A 4 -0.88 1.49 7.92
N CYS A 5 -1.07 2.41 6.97
CA CYS A 5 -0.95 3.83 7.25
C CYS A 5 -2.17 4.33 8.04
N ILE A 6 -2.09 5.55 8.57
CA ILE A 6 -3.15 6.15 9.40
C ILE A 6 -4.52 6.18 8.70
N HIS A 7 -4.56 6.26 7.37
CA HIS A 7 -5.80 6.30 6.60
C HIS A 7 -6.50 4.93 6.46
N VAL A 8 -5.76 3.83 6.64
CA VAL A 8 -6.25 2.45 6.40
C VAL A 8 -6.37 1.66 7.70
N ALA A 9 -5.75 2.13 8.79
CA ALA A 9 -5.70 1.42 10.08
C ALA A 9 -7.08 1.02 10.63
N ASP A 10 -8.12 1.82 10.40
CA ASP A 10 -9.50 1.51 10.82
C ASP A 10 -10.19 0.44 9.96
N VAL A 11 -9.61 0.07 8.82
CA VAL A 11 -10.10 -0.97 7.92
C VAL A 11 -9.40 -2.30 8.19
N HIS A 12 -8.06 -2.27 8.33
CA HIS A 12 -7.22 -3.43 8.57
C HIS A 12 -5.85 -2.98 9.10
N ASP A 13 -5.16 -3.84 9.85
CA ASP A 13 -3.80 -3.59 10.38
C ASP A 13 -2.68 -3.63 9.32
N ARG A 14 -2.98 -4.04 8.08
CA ARG A 14 -2.00 -4.25 7.01
C ARG A 14 -2.48 -3.62 5.71
N MET A 15 -1.53 -3.21 4.88
CA MET A 15 -1.81 -2.66 3.55
C MET A 15 -0.84 -3.22 2.49
N PRO A 16 -1.21 -3.15 1.19
CA PRO A 16 -0.26 -3.46 0.13
C PRO A 16 0.87 -2.42 0.07
N VAL A 17 2.00 -2.81 -0.52
CA VAL A 17 3.05 -1.86 -0.90
C VAL A 17 2.55 -1.13 -2.15
N ILE A 18 2.45 0.19 -2.07
CA ILE A 18 2.07 1.06 -3.19
C ILE A 18 3.28 1.93 -3.49
N LEU A 19 3.72 1.94 -4.75
CA LEU A 19 4.88 2.71 -5.19
C LEU A 19 4.45 4.03 -5.82
N LYS A 20 5.20 5.10 -5.55
CA LYS A 20 5.09 6.30 -6.38
C LYS A 20 5.67 5.99 -7.74
N ARG A 21 5.17 6.68 -8.78
CA ARG A 21 5.67 6.48 -10.14
C ARG A 21 7.17 6.74 -10.27
N GLY A 22 7.72 7.67 -9.48
CA GLY A 22 9.16 7.96 -9.45
C GLY A 22 10.02 6.79 -8.95
N ASP A 23 9.45 5.88 -8.16
CA ASP A 23 10.17 4.76 -7.54
C ASP A 23 10.11 3.49 -8.41
N TRP A 24 9.47 3.55 -9.59
CA TRP A 24 9.26 2.35 -10.41
C TRP A 24 10.55 1.78 -10.99
N THR A 25 11.48 2.63 -11.44
CA THR A 25 12.77 2.19 -11.96
C THR A 25 13.59 1.54 -10.85
N ASP A 26 13.64 2.15 -9.67
CA ASP A 26 14.34 1.57 -8.51
C ASP A 26 13.75 0.21 -8.10
N TRP A 27 12.44 0.03 -8.26
CA TRP A 27 11.77 -1.24 -7.99
C TRP A 27 12.02 -2.32 -9.04
N LEU A 28 12.00 -1.96 -10.33
CA LEU A 28 12.08 -2.94 -11.43
C LEU A 28 13.50 -3.26 -11.84
N ASP A 29 14.37 -2.25 -11.83
CA ASP A 29 15.72 -2.30 -12.40
C ASP A 29 16.82 -2.05 -11.35
N GLY A 30 16.45 -1.61 -10.15
CA GLY A 30 17.38 -1.34 -9.05
C GLY A 30 17.97 -2.60 -8.42
N VAL A 31 18.88 -2.39 -7.45
CA VAL A 31 19.49 -3.49 -6.71
C VAL A 31 18.41 -4.15 -5.82
N PRO A 32 18.27 -5.48 -5.79
CA PRO A 32 17.21 -6.15 -5.03
C PRO A 32 17.18 -5.78 -3.54
N ASP A 33 18.33 -5.55 -2.92
CA ASP A 33 18.44 -5.16 -1.51
C ASP A 33 17.84 -3.75 -1.26
N ASP A 34 17.94 -2.84 -2.24
CA ASP A 34 17.40 -1.48 -2.15
C ASP A 34 15.87 -1.45 -2.34
N ALA A 35 15.31 -2.37 -3.14
CA ALA A 35 13.86 -2.50 -3.32
C ALA A 35 13.13 -2.79 -1.98
N GLY A 36 13.83 -3.43 -1.03
CA GLY A 36 13.33 -3.65 0.33
C GLY A 36 13.02 -2.34 1.07
N LEU A 37 13.74 -1.25 0.80
CA LEU A 37 13.51 0.07 1.41
C LEU A 37 12.18 0.71 0.98
N LEU A 38 11.64 0.29 -0.17
CA LEU A 38 10.34 0.72 -0.68
C LEU A 38 9.17 -0.04 -0.03
N CYS A 39 9.43 -1.13 0.68
CA CYS A 39 8.43 -1.93 1.39
C CYS A 39 7.99 -1.27 2.70
N ARG A 40 7.34 -0.11 2.61
CA ARG A 40 6.84 0.69 3.74
C ARG A 40 5.37 1.10 3.55
N PRO A 41 4.65 1.52 4.61
CA PRO A 41 3.32 2.10 4.46
C PRO A 41 3.34 3.26 3.47
N TYR A 42 2.29 3.42 2.67
CA TYR A 42 2.25 4.50 1.68
C TYR A 42 2.30 5.87 2.39
N PRO A 43 3.22 6.78 2.00
CA PRO A 43 3.52 7.97 2.79
C PRO A 43 2.56 9.14 2.55
N ASP A 44 1.72 9.08 1.50
CA ASP A 44 0.80 10.17 1.14
C ASP A 44 -0.66 9.80 1.46
N MET A 45 -1.56 10.76 1.24
CA MET A 45 -2.98 10.62 1.50
C MET A 45 -3.62 9.48 0.70
N ILE A 46 -4.45 8.70 1.37
CA ILE A 46 -5.31 7.68 0.78
C ILE A 46 -6.75 8.02 1.13
N ALA A 47 -7.60 8.13 0.10
CA ALA A 47 -9.04 8.25 0.28
C ALA A 47 -9.67 6.85 0.39
N VAL A 48 -10.52 6.66 1.39
CA VAL A 48 -11.28 5.42 1.59
C VAL A 48 -12.74 5.68 1.24
N GLU A 49 -13.23 4.99 0.21
CA GLU A 49 -14.65 4.98 -0.16
C GLU A 49 -15.30 3.71 0.39
N ARG A 50 -16.19 3.85 1.39
CA ARG A 50 -16.91 2.71 1.95
C ARG A 50 -18.11 2.37 1.06
N THR A 51 -18.30 1.07 0.81
CA THR A 51 -19.47 0.55 0.09
C THR A 51 -20.36 -0.30 0.99
N ALA A 52 -21.66 -0.29 0.72
CA ALA A 52 -22.63 -1.20 1.32
C ALA A 52 -22.66 -2.58 0.61
N GLN A 53 -21.98 -2.70 -0.53
CA GLN A 53 -21.84 -3.98 -1.23
C GLN A 53 -21.03 -4.96 -0.38
N ARG A 54 -21.64 -6.10 -0.06
CA ARG A 54 -20.96 -7.18 0.68
C ARG A 54 -19.90 -7.84 -0.18
N TRP A 55 -18.80 -8.24 0.47
CA TRP A 55 -17.70 -8.95 -0.17
C TRP A 55 -18.11 -10.32 -0.73
N SER A 56 -18.94 -11.06 0.02
CA SER A 56 -19.59 -12.29 -0.42
C SER A 56 -21.10 -12.07 -0.45
N GLY A 57 -21.76 -12.46 -1.53
CA GLY A 57 -23.21 -12.35 -1.66
C GLY A 57 -23.94 -13.29 -0.70
N ALA A 58 -24.94 -12.76 0.00
CA ALA A 58 -26.06 -13.49 0.57
C ALA A 58 -27.30 -12.62 0.41
#